data_AF-A0A1H7TPH9-F1
#
_entry.id   AF-A0A1H7TPH9-F1
#
_cell.length_a   1.000
_cell.length_b   1.000
_cell.length_c   1.000
_cell.angle_alpha   90.00
_cell.angle_beta   90.00
_cell.angle_gamma   90.00
#
_symmetry.space_group_name_H-M   'P 1'
#
loop_
_entity.id
_entity.type
_entity.pdbx_description
1 polymer ?
#
loop_
_entity_poly.entity_id
_entity_poly.type
_entity_poly.pdbx_seq_one_letter_code
_entity_poly.pdbx_strand_id
1 'polypeptide(L)'
;MIEIWPTIDLIDQQSVRLTEGVYDSKEVMKRSPKEAISFYNRFKQVTRIHIVDLMGALHKKPSDKTFIKELIESSTSPVEIGGGIRSLPIQWCLLRHRRHAGTAGQSVAGRNDYALSRQDLSGT
;
A
#
# COMPACT_ATOMS: atom_id res chain seq x y z
N MET A 1 4.64 18.76 15.73
CA MET A 1 3.48 18.58 14.82
C MET A 1 3.08 17.11 14.90
N ILE A 2 1.79 16.80 14.96
CA ILE A 2 1.31 15.41 15.10
C ILE A 2 1.24 14.76 13.72
N GLU A 3 1.76 13.54 13.58
CA GLU A 3 1.60 12.69 12.41
C GLU A 3 0.54 11.62 12.66
N ILE A 4 -0.26 11.32 11.63
CA ILE A 4 -1.34 10.33 11.69
C ILE A 4 -1.09 9.29 10.60
N TRP A 5 -1.00 8.02 10.98
CA TRP A 5 -0.82 6.90 10.05
C TRP A 5 -2.09 6.05 10.02
N PRO A 6 -3.06 6.38 9.16
CA PRO A 6 -4.29 5.62 9.05
C PRO A 6 -4.03 4.22 8.51
N THR A 7 -4.87 3.27 8.94
CA THR A 7 -4.83 1.88 8.48
C THR A 7 -6.09 1.55 7.66
N ILE A 8 -5.91 0.76 6.60
CA ILE A 8 -6.99 0.17 5.79
C ILE A 8 -6.82 -1.34 5.84
N ASP A 9 -7.74 -2.05 6.49
CA ASP A 9 -7.73 -3.51 6.51
C ASP A 9 -8.49 -4.06 5.30
N LEU A 10 -7.94 -5.06 4.64
CA LEU A 10 -8.47 -5.65 3.41
C LEU A 10 -8.87 -7.11 3.63
N ILE A 11 -10.11 -7.43 3.21
CA ILE A 11 -10.58 -8.80 2.96
C ILE A 11 -11.30 -8.75 1.61
N ASP A 12 -10.94 -9.65 0.69
CA ASP A 12 -11.58 -9.77 -0.63
C ASP A 12 -11.73 -8.42 -1.37
N GLN A 13 -10.65 -7.62 -1.39
CA GLN A 13 -10.57 -6.30 -2.02
C GLN A 13 -11.50 -5.22 -1.42
N GLN A 14 -12.14 -5.51 -0.28
CA GLN A 14 -12.99 -4.59 0.44
C GLN A 14 -12.29 -4.06 1.69
N SER A 15 -12.58 -2.81 2.04
CA SER A 15 -12.16 -2.23 3.30
C SER A 15 -13.03 -2.79 4.41
N VAL A 16 -12.43 -3.36 5.45
CA VAL A 16 -13.14 -3.97 6.57
C VAL A 16 -12.64 -3.46 7.90
N ARG A 17 -13.40 -3.75 8.96
CA ARG A 17 -12.95 -3.61 10.35
C ARG A 17 -13.26 -4.92 11.05
N LEU A 18 -12.29 -5.42 11.81
CA LEU A 18 -12.51 -6.53 12.73
C LEU A 18 -12.69 -5.97 14.14
N THR A 19 -13.62 -6.55 14.90
CA THR A 19 -13.72 -6.33 16.35
C THR A 19 -12.70 -7.23 17.02
N GLU A 20 -11.74 -6.63 17.75
CA GLU A 20 -10.68 -7.34 18.48
C GLU A 20 -9.87 -8.35 17.63
N GLY A 21 -9.78 -8.12 16.31
CA GLY A 21 -9.07 -9.01 15.39
C GLY A 21 -9.80 -10.33 15.07
N VAL A 22 -11.07 -10.48 15.48
CA VAL A 22 -11.88 -11.65 15.17
C VAL A 22 -12.42 -11.56 13.75
N TYR A 23 -12.02 -12.47 12.87
CA TYR A 23 -12.37 -12.46 11.43
C TYR A 23 -13.88 -12.60 11.18
N ASP A 24 -14.59 -13.37 12.00
CA ASP A 24 -16.03 -13.56 11.90
C ASP A 24 -16.83 -12.29 12.26
N SER A 25 -16.19 -11.35 12.97
CA SER A 25 -16.77 -10.06 13.32
C SER A 25 -16.55 -8.99 12.23
N LYS A 26 -16.22 -9.39 11.01
CA LYS A 26 -15.91 -8.44 9.93
C LYS A 26 -17.09 -7.54 9.64
N GLU A 27 -16.82 -6.24 9.66
CA GLU A 27 -17.74 -5.22 9.19
C GLU A 27 -17.18 -4.58 7.91
N VAL A 28 -17.97 -4.55 6.84
CA VAL A 28 -17.58 -3.88 5.60
C VAL A 28 -17.68 -2.38 5.80
N MET A 29 -16.60 -1.67 5.51
CA MET A 29 -16.56 -0.22 5.61
C MET A 29 -17.29 0.42 4.43
N LYS A 30 -17.94 1.56 4.69
CA LYS A 30 -18.68 2.31 3.66
C LYS A 30 -17.82 2.80 2.51
N ARG A 31 -16.53 3.05 2.76
CA ARG A 31 -15.57 3.49 1.74
C ARG A 31 -14.84 2.28 1.21
N SER A 32 -14.76 2.17 -0.10
CA SER A 32 -13.80 1.28 -0.76
C SER A 32 -12.36 1.65 -0.38
N PRO A 33 -11.39 0.74 -0.54
CA PRO A 33 -9.99 1.04 -0.26
C PRO A 33 -9.46 2.28 -1.02
N LYS A 34 -9.82 2.43 -2.31
CA LYS A 34 -9.44 3.59 -3.14
C LYS A 34 -10.03 4.90 -2.63
N GLU A 35 -11.29 4.88 -2.19
CA GLU A 35 -11.94 6.06 -1.59
C GLU A 35 -11.34 6.41 -0.24
N ALA A 36 -10.97 5.42 0.57
CA ALA A 36 -10.29 5.65 1.84
C ALA A 36 -8.91 6.29 1.64
N ILE A 37 -8.10 5.81 0.70
CA ILE A 37 -6.81 6.41 0.32
C ILE A 37 -7.02 7.87 -0.11
N SER A 38 -7.95 8.09 -1.05
CA SER A 38 -8.27 9.43 -1.54
C SER A 38 -8.76 10.35 -0.41
N PHE A 39 -9.54 9.82 0.53
CA PHE A 39 -10.01 10.55 1.70
C PHE A 39 -8.84 10.98 2.60
N TYR A 40 -7.92 10.06 2.92
CA TYR A 40 -6.78 10.30 3.80
C TYR A 40 -5.75 11.26 3.20
N ASN A 41 -5.51 11.20 1.89
CA ASN A 41 -4.60 12.09 1.18
C ASN A 41 -5.00 13.58 1.26
N ARG A 42 -6.21 13.90 1.71
CA ARG A 42 -6.67 15.29 1.90
C ARG A 42 -6.13 15.94 3.18
N PHE A 43 -5.57 15.16 4.11
CA PHE A 43 -5.12 15.66 5.40
C PHE A 43 -3.60 15.81 5.44
N LYS A 44 -3.11 17.01 5.77
CA LYS A 44 -1.66 17.30 5.83
C LYS A 44 -0.90 16.52 6.91
N GLN A 45 -1.61 16.06 7.94
CA GLN A 45 -1.05 15.24 9.01
C GLN A 45 -0.83 13.78 8.59
N VAL A 46 -1.48 13.35 7.50
CA VAL A 46 -1.31 12.00 6.96
C VAL A 46 -0.09 11.98 6.06
N THR A 47 1.04 11.64 6.67
CA THR A 47 2.32 11.52 5.96
C THR A 47 2.45 10.17 5.27
N ARG A 48 1.70 9.15 5.71
CA ARG A 48 1.81 7.74 5.26
C ARG A 48 0.49 7.02 5.46
N ILE A 49 0.19 6.00 4.66
CA ILE A 49 -1.01 5.15 4.79
C ILE A 49 -0.57 3.69 4.95
N HIS A 50 -1.10 2.99 5.94
CA HIS A 50 -0.86 1.56 6.15
C HIS A 50 -2.02 0.74 5.60
N ILE A 51 -1.77 -0.30 4.83
CA ILE A 51 -2.79 -1.20 4.29
C ILE A 51 -2.47 -2.63 4.72
N VAL A 52 -3.42 -3.32 5.36
CA VAL A 52 -3.21 -4.67 5.87
C VAL A 52 -4.05 -5.66 5.07
N ASP A 53 -3.40 -6.61 4.40
CA ASP A 53 -4.04 -7.75 3.75
C ASP A 53 -4.30 -8.87 4.77
N LEU A 54 -5.53 -8.93 5.30
CA LEU A 54 -5.89 -9.88 6.34
C LEU A 54 -5.98 -11.31 5.79
N MET A 55 -6.40 -11.50 4.54
CA MET A 55 -6.41 -12.82 3.90
C MET A 55 -4.99 -13.31 3.61
N GLY A 56 -4.11 -12.39 3.21
CA GLY A 56 -2.67 -12.61 3.15
C GLY A 56 -2.12 -13.09 4.48
N ALA A 57 -2.47 -12.42 5.58
CA ALA A 57 -2.02 -12.79 6.93
C ALA A 57 -2.53 -14.18 7.34
N LEU A 58 -3.79 -14.48 7.08
CA LEU A 58 -4.46 -15.71 7.49
C LEU A 58 -4.00 -16.93 6.67
N HIS A 59 -3.99 -16.81 5.33
CA HIS A 59 -3.71 -17.91 4.42
C HIS A 59 -2.25 -17.99 3.96
N LYS A 60 -1.40 -17.06 4.40
CA LYS A 60 0.00 -16.90 3.96
C LYS A 60 0.14 -16.76 2.44
N LYS A 61 -0.93 -16.37 1.75
CA LYS A 61 -0.98 -16.15 0.31
C LYS A 61 -1.42 -14.72 0.07
N PRO A 62 -0.56 -13.85 -0.49
CA PRO A 62 -0.95 -12.47 -0.74
C PRO A 62 -2.18 -12.41 -1.65
N SER A 63 -3.05 -11.45 -1.38
CA SER A 63 -4.16 -11.07 -2.25
C SER A 63 -3.65 -10.65 -3.63
N ASP A 64 -4.59 -10.40 -4.55
CA ASP A 64 -4.28 -9.98 -5.91
C ASP A 64 -3.26 -8.82 -5.94
N LYS A 65 -2.05 -9.13 -6.41
CA LYS A 65 -0.95 -8.17 -6.51
C LYS A 65 -1.31 -6.98 -7.39
N THR A 66 -2.18 -7.19 -8.38
CA THR A 66 -2.66 -6.15 -9.29
C THR A 66 -3.49 -5.13 -8.52
N PHE A 67 -4.41 -5.60 -7.67
CA PHE A 67 -5.23 -4.74 -6.84
C PHE A 67 -4.39 -3.89 -5.86
N ILE A 68 -3.42 -4.51 -5.18
CA ILE A 68 -2.51 -3.78 -4.28
C ILE A 68 -1.69 -2.72 -5.04
N LYS A 69 -1.20 -3.05 -6.24
CA LYS A 69 -0.48 -2.10 -7.09
C LYS A 69 -1.36 -0.89 -7.45
N GLU A 70 -2.61 -1.12 -7.85
CA GLU A 70 -3.55 -0.03 -8.14
C GLU A 70 -3.81 0.87 -6.92
N LEU A 71 -3.88 0.31 -5.72
CA LEU A 71 -4.03 1.09 -4.49
C LEU A 71 -2.81 1.98 -4.24
N ILE A 72 -1.60 1.44 -4.40
CA ILE A 72 -0.35 2.19 -4.24
C ILE A 72 -0.29 3.33 -5.26
N GLU A 73 -0.60 3.06 -6.53
CA GLU A 73 -0.60 4.05 -7.61
C GLU A 73 -1.66 5.14 -7.42
N SER A 74 -2.78 4.83 -6.74
CA SER A 74 -3.82 5.81 -6.41
C SER A 74 -3.45 6.76 -5.26
N SER A 75 -2.40 6.45 -4.50
CA SER A 75 -2.01 7.23 -3.33
C SER A 75 -0.97 8.30 -3.66
N THR A 76 -1.18 9.53 -3.15
CA THR A 76 -0.16 10.58 -3.17
C THR A 76 0.82 10.49 -2.00
N SER A 77 0.40 9.88 -0.89
CA SER A 77 1.25 9.61 0.27
C SER A 77 1.88 8.21 0.19
N PRO A 78 3.09 8.00 0.71
CA PRO A 78 3.71 6.68 0.82
C PRO A 78 2.75 5.65 1.45
N VAL A 79 2.69 4.47 0.83
CA VAL A 79 1.87 3.36 1.29
C VAL A 79 2.75 2.25 1.83
N GLU A 80 2.46 1.80 3.04
CA GLU A 80 3.00 0.56 3.61
C GLU A 80 1.97 -0.56 3.46
N ILE A 81 2.42 -1.74 3.03
CA ILE A 81 1.58 -2.94 2.97
C ILE A 81 2.00 -3.89 4.09
N GLY A 82 1.03 -4.42 4.82
CA GLY A 82 1.16 -5.49 5.80
C GLY A 82 0.27 -6.68 5.44
N GLY A 83 0.46 -7.81 6.13
CA GLY A 83 -0.37 -9.00 5.96
C GLY A 83 0.20 -10.03 4.98
N GLY A 84 0.53 -11.22 5.49
CA GLY A 84 1.01 -12.35 4.67
C GLY A 84 2.40 -12.22 4.08
N ILE A 85 3.11 -11.14 4.39
CA ILE A 85 4.45 -10.82 3.89
C ILE A 85 5.50 -11.68 4.61
N ARG A 86 5.54 -12.98 4.27
CA ARG A 86 6.67 -13.86 4.61
C ARG A 86 7.52 -14.23 3.39
N SER A 87 7.04 -13.96 2.16
CA SER A 87 7.67 -14.46 0.93
C SER A 87 7.94 -13.41 -0.16
N LEU A 88 7.63 -12.14 0.07
CA LEU A 88 7.96 -11.08 -0.89
C LEU A 88 8.55 -9.89 -0.15
N PRO A 89 9.71 -9.36 -0.56
CA PRO A 89 10.09 -8.02 -0.18
C PRO A 89 9.12 -7.10 -0.92
N ILE A 90 7.96 -6.82 -0.32
CA ILE A 90 7.12 -5.70 -0.77
C ILE A 90 7.90 -4.46 -0.37
N GLN A 91 8.76 -4.10 -1.31
CA GLN A 91 9.67 -2.98 -1.29
C GLN A 91 8.91 -1.76 -0.83
N TRP A 92 9.45 -1.10 0.20
CA TRP A 92 9.08 0.23 0.65
C TRP A 92 8.87 1.12 -0.58
N CYS A 93 7.61 1.26 -1.02
CA CYS A 93 7.32 2.06 -2.20
C CYS A 93 7.29 3.52 -1.75
N LEU A 94 8.49 4.03 -1.46
CA LEU A 94 8.82 5.44 -1.48
C LEU A 94 8.74 5.89 -2.95
N LEU A 95 7.52 6.01 -3.48
CA LEU A 95 7.28 6.85 -4.65
C LEU A 95 7.53 8.30 -4.19
N ARG A 96 8.82 8.70 -4.25
CA ARG A 96 9.24 10.09 -4.16
C ARG A 96 8.45 10.90 -5.19
N HIS A 97 7.36 11.51 -4.74
CA HIS A 97 6.63 12.50 -5.53
C HIS A 97 7.53 13.74 -5.70
N ARG A 98 8.32 13.80 -6.79
CA ARG A 98 8.69 15.09 -7.38
C ARG A 98 7.46 15.62 -8.10
N ARG A 99 6.65 16.42 -7.42
CA ARG A 99 5.85 17.46 -8.07
C ARG A 99 6.41 18.81 -7.68
N HIS A 100 7.39 19.27 -8.46
CA HIS A 100 7.58 20.70 -8.71
C HIS A 100 7.48 20.91 -10.20
N ALA A 101 6.56 21.79 -10.59
CA ALA A 101 6.42 22.34 -11.91
C ALA A 101 7.71 23.07 -12.34
N GLY A 102 8.05 22.99 -13.63
CA GLY A 102 8.97 23.93 -14.28
C GLY A 102 10.22 23.30 -14.90
N THR A 103 10.27 23.33 -16.24
CA THR A 103 11.45 23.47 -17.11
C THR A 103 12.55 22.39 -17.10
N ALA A 104 12.67 21.75 -18.27
CA ALA A 104 13.86 21.23 -18.95
C ALA A 104 15.15 20.97 -18.15
N GLY A 105 15.61 19.71 -18.21
CA GLY A 105 17.03 19.40 -18.28
C GLY A 105 17.71 18.86 -17.03
N GLN A 106 18.50 17.82 -17.26
CA GLN A 106 19.58 17.24 -16.45
C GLN A 106 19.28 16.07 -15.50
N SER A 107 19.84 14.95 -15.94
CA SER A 107 20.23 13.72 -15.26
C SER A 107 20.80 13.93 -13.86
N VAL A 108 20.35 13.11 -12.89
CA VAL A 108 21.18 12.73 -11.74
C VAL A 108 20.91 11.27 -11.41
N ALA A 109 21.92 10.45 -11.66
CA ALA A 109 22.06 9.08 -11.18
C ALA A 109 22.10 9.06 -9.65
N GLY A 110 21.15 8.34 -9.03
CA GLY A 110 21.18 7.95 -7.62
C GLY A 110 21.12 6.43 -7.57
N ARG A 111 22.17 5.83 -7.01
CA ARG A 111 22.51 4.40 -7.07
C ARG A 111 21.39 3.48 -6.55
N ASN A 112 21.23 2.39 -7.30
CA ASN A 112 20.52 1.15 -7.00
C ASN A 112 20.96 0.55 -5.66
N ASP A 113 20.02 -0.10 -4.98
CA ASP A 113 20.10 -1.42 -4.34
C ASP A 113 18.63 -1.67 -3.90
N TYR A 114 17.75 -2.26 -4.71
CA TYR A 114 17.70 -3.66 -5.10
C TYR A 114 17.09 -3.78 -6.50
N ALA A 115 17.82 -4.44 -7.41
CA ALA A 115 17.29 -4.86 -8.71
C ALA A 115 16.58 -6.20 -8.55
N LEU A 116 15.25 -6.24 -8.74
CA LEU A 116 14.56 -7.50 -9.03
C LEU A 116 14.93 -7.91 -10.47
N SER A 117 15.58 -9.06 -10.60
CA SER A 117 15.94 -9.63 -11.88
C SER A 117 14.68 -10.18 -12.56
N ARG A 118 14.68 -10.26 -13.90
CA ARG A 118 13.58 -10.80 -14.70
C ARG A 118 13.17 -12.26 -14.37
N GLN A 119 13.86 -12.93 -13.45
CA GLN A 119 13.58 -14.31 -13.05
C GLN A 119 12.51 -14.44 -11.95
N ASP A 120 12.16 -13.36 -11.24
CA ASP A 120 11.24 -13.44 -10.08
C ASP A 120 9.74 -13.39 -10.45
N LEU A 121 9.42 -13.22 -11.74
CA LEU A 121 8.04 -13.17 -12.27
C LEU A 121 7.61 -14.46 -12.99
N SER A 122 8.43 -15.50 -12.98
CA SER A 122 8.10 -16.82 -13.54
C SER A 122 8.32 -17.91 -12.50
N GLY A 123 7.29 -18.16 -11.69
CA GLY A 123 7.30 -19.20 -10.66
C GLY A 123 5.96 -19.91 -10.62
N THR A 124 5.80 -20.85 -11.57
CA THR A 124 4.81 -21.96 -11.69
C THR A 124 3.33 -21.68 -11.48
#